data_AF-A0AAP0C6L8-F1
#
_entry.id   AF-A0AAP0C6L8-F1
#
_cell.length_a   1.000
_cell.length_b   1.000
_cell.length_c   1.000
_cell.angle_alpha   90.00
_cell.angle_beta   90.00
_cell.angle_gamma   90.00
#
_symmetry.space_group_name_H-M   'P 1'
#
loop_
_entity.id
_entity.type
_entity.pdbx_description
1 polymer ?
#
loop_
_entity_poly.entity_id
_entity_poly.type
_entity_poly.pdbx_seq_one_letter_code
_entity_poly.pdbx_strand_id
1 'polypeptide(L)'
;MGMGEVNWEKLMVESFEKMDEEVNESEVVGSMGSTATVAVIGEKEIVVANCGDSRAVLSRGGATVPLSNDHKPDRPDELERIERSGGRVIDWNGQRVLGVLATSRSIGDRQLNPYVIAKPEVTVNKREDGDEFIILASDGLWDVISNELACHVVRKCLGGRIIFQKSTQERDDNRYKTMNAAKVLTKLAMARGSKDNISVIVMNL
;
A
#
# COMPACT_ATOMS: atom_id res chain seq x y z
N MET A 1 24.27 24.36 -9.42
CA MET A 1 24.65 23.00 -8.93
C MET A 1 23.52 22.07 -9.32
N GLY A 2 23.72 21.20 -10.30
CA GLY A 2 22.72 20.19 -10.63
C GLY A 2 22.67 19.20 -9.48
N MET A 3 21.52 19.09 -8.80
CA MET A 3 21.28 17.96 -7.91
C MET A 3 21.41 16.70 -8.77
N GLY A 4 22.31 15.79 -8.39
CA GLY A 4 22.41 14.49 -9.04
C GLY A 4 21.05 13.79 -9.02
N GLU A 5 20.77 13.02 -10.07
CA GLU A 5 19.54 12.23 -10.16
C GLU A 5 19.41 11.33 -8.92
N VAL A 6 18.27 11.40 -8.23
CA VAL A 6 18.07 10.68 -6.97
C VAL A 6 17.96 9.19 -7.27
N ASN A 7 18.80 8.37 -6.63
CA ASN A 7 18.62 6.92 -6.66
C ASN A 7 17.53 6.55 -5.65
N TRP A 8 16.28 6.56 -6.11
CA TRP A 8 15.10 6.27 -5.29
C TRP A 8 15.09 4.87 -4.70
N GLU A 9 15.54 3.87 -5.46
CA GLU A 9 15.60 2.48 -4.96
C GLU A 9 16.52 2.40 -3.75
N LYS A 10 17.75 2.90 -3.88
CA LYS A 10 18.72 2.92 -2.78
C LYS A 10 18.19 3.69 -1.57
N LEU A 11 17.68 4.91 -1.80
CA LEU A 11 17.19 5.77 -0.71
C LEU A 11 16.05 5.12 0.08
N MET A 12 15.08 4.52 -0.62
CA MET A 12 13.92 3.89 0.04
C MET A 12 14.32 2.58 0.72
N VAL A 13 15.22 1.77 0.14
CA VAL A 13 15.76 0.57 0.81
C VAL A 13 16.49 0.95 2.10
N GLU A 14 17.43 1.90 2.05
CA GLU A 14 18.16 2.37 3.25
C GLU A 14 17.20 2.96 4.31
N SER A 15 16.13 3.62 3.89
CA SER A 15 15.12 4.15 4.82
C SER A 15 14.35 3.03 5.53
N PHE A 16 13.97 1.97 4.82
CA PHE A 16 13.24 0.84 5.39
C PHE A 16 14.14 -0.04 6.27
N GLU A 17 15.39 -0.24 5.87
CA GLU A 17 16.41 -0.92 6.69
C GLU A 17 16.61 -0.18 8.01
N LYS A 18 16.76 1.15 7.97
CA LYS A 18 16.89 1.95 9.19
C LYS A 18 15.65 1.87 10.09
N MET A 19 14.44 1.91 9.52
CA MET A 19 13.20 1.74 10.30
C MET A 19 13.14 0.36 10.97
N ASP A 20 13.56 -0.69 10.26
CA ASP A 20 13.59 -2.06 10.79
C ASP A 20 14.63 -2.22 11.90
N GLU A 21 15.83 -1.65 11.72
CA GLU A 21 16.87 -1.61 12.75
C GLU A 21 16.38 -0.95 14.04
N GLU A 22 15.81 0.25 13.94
CA GLU A 22 15.29 1.01 15.10
C GLU A 22 14.17 0.25 15.84
N VAL A 23 13.29 -0.45 15.12
CA VAL A 23 12.23 -1.28 15.75
C VAL A 23 12.83 -2.52 16.42
N ASN A 24 13.86 -3.11 15.82
CA ASN A 24 14.48 -4.34 16.30
C ASN A 24 15.47 -4.15 17.46
N GLU A 25 15.80 -2.91 17.85
CA GLU A 25 16.59 -2.59 19.04
C GLU A 25 15.84 -2.85 20.36
N SER A 26 14.50 -2.89 20.34
CA SER A 26 13.68 -3.13 21.53
C SER A 26 13.36 -4.62 21.70
N GLU A 27 13.78 -5.24 22.81
CA GLU A 27 13.53 -6.66 23.09
C GLU A 27 12.04 -7.02 23.25
N VAL A 28 11.16 -6.02 23.40
CA VAL A 28 9.73 -6.21 23.68
C VAL A 28 8.90 -6.53 22.42
N VAL A 29 9.45 -6.30 21.21
CA VAL A 29 8.68 -6.29 19.94
C VAL A 29 9.05 -7.41 18.95
N GLY A 30 9.75 -8.47 19.38
CA GLY A 30 10.24 -9.52 18.45
C GLY A 30 9.19 -10.22 17.57
N SER A 31 7.91 -10.21 17.97
CA SER A 31 6.77 -10.74 17.21
C SER A 31 5.80 -9.66 16.71
N MET A 32 6.19 -8.39 16.77
CA MET A 32 5.39 -7.28 16.27
C MET A 32 6.01 -6.78 14.97
N GLY A 33 5.16 -6.48 14.00
CA GLY A 33 5.57 -5.91 12.74
C GLY A 33 4.45 -5.12 12.10
N SER A 34 4.79 -4.46 11.00
CA SER A 34 3.85 -3.69 10.20
C SER A 34 4.21 -3.78 8.73
N THR A 35 3.18 -3.78 7.89
CA THR A 35 3.37 -3.41 6.49
C THR A 35 3.68 -1.93 6.36
N ALA A 36 4.30 -1.53 5.25
CA ALA A 36 4.53 -0.14 4.92
C ALA A 36 4.41 0.09 3.41
N THR A 37 3.44 0.91 3.02
CA THR A 37 3.31 1.43 1.64
C THR A 37 3.47 2.95 1.69
N VAL A 38 4.53 3.46 1.08
CA VAL A 38 4.89 4.88 1.10
C VAL A 38 4.85 5.43 -0.32
N ALA A 39 4.23 6.59 -0.50
CA ALA A 39 4.26 7.33 -1.76
C ALA A 39 4.90 8.70 -1.58
N VAL A 40 5.90 9.03 -2.40
CA VAL A 40 6.50 10.36 -2.53
C VAL A 40 6.03 10.95 -3.85
N ILE A 41 5.27 12.04 -3.77
CA ILE A 41 4.69 12.70 -4.93
C ILE A 41 5.48 13.98 -5.21
N GLY A 42 6.31 13.96 -6.25
CA GLY A 42 7.04 15.11 -6.74
C GLY A 42 6.31 15.83 -7.88
N GLU A 43 6.94 16.88 -8.41
CA GLU A 43 6.43 17.58 -9.60
C GLU A 43 6.56 16.73 -10.87
N LYS A 44 7.58 15.89 -10.96
CA LYS A 44 7.94 15.12 -12.17
C LYS A 44 7.67 13.63 -12.06
N GLU A 45 7.59 13.10 -10.85
CA GLU A 45 7.55 11.67 -10.61
C GLU A 45 6.75 11.30 -9.36
N ILE A 46 6.23 10.08 -9.37
CA ILE A 46 5.54 9.40 -8.28
C ILE A 46 6.39 8.19 -7.92
N VAL A 47 6.91 8.18 -6.70
CA VAL A 47 7.73 7.09 -6.18
C VAL A 47 6.91 6.33 -5.16
N VAL A 48 6.78 5.01 -5.33
CA VAL A 48 6.11 4.14 -4.35
C VAL A 48 7.10 3.11 -3.85
N ALA A 49 7.26 3.01 -2.54
CA ALA A 49 7.95 1.90 -1.88
C ALA A 49 6.93 1.07 -1.10
N ASN A 50 6.85 -0.23 -1.38
CA ASN A 50 5.96 -1.15 -0.69
C ASN A 50 6.74 -2.24 0.03
N CYS A 51 6.40 -2.52 1.28
CA CYS A 51 6.85 -3.65 2.07
C CYS A 51 5.64 -4.25 2.81
N GLY A 52 4.94 -5.16 2.14
CA GLY A 52 3.83 -5.92 2.71
C GLY A 52 2.71 -6.12 1.70
N ASP A 53 1.50 -6.32 2.20
CA ASP A 53 0.28 -6.50 1.40
C ASP A 53 -0.73 -5.34 1.51
N SER A 54 -0.31 -4.21 2.09
CA SER A 54 -0.87 -2.92 1.72
C SER A 54 -0.53 -2.59 0.26
N ARG A 55 -1.35 -1.75 -0.40
CA ARG A 55 -1.21 -1.49 -1.84
C ARG A 55 -1.44 -0.03 -2.22
N ALA A 56 -0.70 0.43 -3.23
CA ALA A 56 -0.87 1.70 -3.91
C ALA A 56 -1.37 1.51 -5.36
N VAL A 57 -2.37 2.29 -5.75
CA VAL A 57 -2.99 2.26 -7.09
C VAL A 57 -3.17 3.68 -7.61
N LEU A 58 -2.72 3.93 -8.84
CA LEU A 58 -2.90 5.18 -9.57
C LEU A 58 -4.08 5.07 -10.53
N SER A 59 -4.86 6.14 -10.64
CA SER A 59 -5.80 6.33 -11.76
C SER A 59 -5.19 7.31 -12.76
N ARG A 60 -5.07 6.89 -14.02
CA ARG A 60 -4.46 7.67 -15.10
C ARG A 60 -5.30 7.59 -16.36
N GLY A 61 -5.86 8.72 -16.82
CA GLY A 61 -6.68 8.79 -18.02
C GLY A 61 -7.84 7.79 -18.01
N GLY A 62 -8.47 7.57 -16.85
CA GLY A 62 -9.50 6.55 -16.64
C GLY A 62 -9.01 5.10 -16.49
N ALA A 63 -7.73 4.81 -16.74
CA ALA A 63 -7.13 3.50 -16.49
C ALA A 63 -6.71 3.33 -15.03
N THR A 64 -6.62 2.08 -14.59
CA THR A 64 -6.18 1.69 -13.26
C THR A 64 -4.76 1.11 -13.38
N VAL A 65 -3.81 1.73 -12.71
CA VAL A 65 -2.37 1.41 -12.80
C VAL A 65 -1.87 1.03 -11.41
N PRO A 66 -1.65 -0.27 -11.12
CA PRO A 66 -1.01 -0.70 -9.87
C PRO A 66 0.39 -0.10 -9.76
N LEU A 67 0.70 0.54 -8.62
CA LEU A 67 2.03 1.10 -8.35
C LEU A 67 2.86 0.22 -7.40
N SER A 68 2.24 -0.78 -6.79
CA SER A 68 2.90 -1.78 -5.96
C SER A 68 2.30 -3.17 -6.20
N ASN A 69 3.08 -4.20 -5.91
CA ASN A 69 2.62 -5.58 -5.84
C ASN A 69 2.64 -6.04 -4.38
N ASP A 70 1.60 -6.76 -3.98
CA ASP A 70 1.53 -7.31 -2.63
C ASP A 70 2.62 -8.36 -2.45
N HIS A 71 3.24 -8.35 -1.27
CA HIS A 71 4.18 -9.38 -0.84
C HIS A 71 3.44 -10.55 -0.21
N LYS A 72 2.64 -11.27 -1.02
CA LYS A 72 1.96 -12.48 -0.57
C LYS A 72 2.94 -13.67 -0.55
N PRO A 73 2.92 -14.54 0.48
CA PRO A 73 3.86 -15.66 0.58
C PRO A 73 3.86 -16.64 -0.59
N ASP A 74 2.73 -16.77 -1.29
CA ASP A 74 2.56 -17.62 -2.47
C ASP A 74 2.88 -16.92 -3.79
N ARG A 75 3.30 -15.64 -3.77
CA ARG A 75 3.83 -14.96 -4.95
C ARG A 75 5.08 -15.73 -5.42
N PRO A 76 5.22 -16.12 -6.69
CA PRO A 76 6.22 -17.12 -7.10
C PRO A 76 7.67 -16.82 -6.69
N ASP A 77 8.09 -15.56 -6.80
CA ASP A 77 9.42 -15.10 -6.41
C ASP A 77 9.61 -15.05 -4.88
N GLU A 78 8.57 -14.68 -4.14
CA GLU A 78 8.60 -14.66 -2.67
C GLU A 78 8.58 -16.07 -2.09
N LEU A 79 7.77 -16.97 -2.64
CA LEU A 79 7.74 -18.39 -2.30
C LEU A 79 9.13 -19.00 -2.48
N GLU A 80 9.72 -18.79 -3.66
CA GLU A 80 11.07 -19.26 -3.96
C GLU A 80 12.12 -18.68 -2.99
N ARG A 81 12.04 -17.38 -2.67
CA ARG A 81 12.93 -16.74 -1.70
C ARG A 81 12.79 -17.35 -0.31
N ILE A 82 11.57 -17.59 0.17
CA ILE A 82 11.29 -18.18 1.49
C ILE A 82 11.85 -19.61 1.55
N GLU A 83 11.58 -20.43 0.54
CA GLU A 83 12.02 -21.84 0.50
C GLU A 83 13.53 -21.98 0.37
N ARG A 84 14.19 -21.13 -0.44
CA ARG A 84 15.65 -21.10 -0.57
C ARG A 84 16.34 -20.75 0.75
N SER A 85 15.70 -19.94 1.59
CA SER A 85 16.17 -19.61 2.94
C SER A 85 15.88 -20.70 3.98
N GLY A 86 15.27 -21.83 3.58
CA GLY A 86 14.91 -22.95 4.47
C GLY A 86 13.51 -22.85 5.08
N GLY A 87 12.74 -21.83 4.71
CA GLY A 87 11.39 -21.61 5.19
C GLY A 87 10.34 -22.47 4.49
N ARG A 88 9.08 -22.27 4.86
CA ARG A 88 7.91 -22.92 4.25
C ARG A 88 6.76 -21.93 4.17
N VAL A 89 5.95 -22.08 3.12
CA VAL A 89 4.64 -21.44 3.03
C VAL A 89 3.59 -22.52 3.29
N ILE A 90 2.70 -22.24 4.24
CA ILE A 90 1.69 -23.17 4.72
C ILE A 90 0.33 -22.51 4.59
N ASP A 91 -0.62 -23.20 3.95
CA ASP A 91 -2.01 -22.75 3.92
C ASP A 91 -2.66 -23.00 5.29
N TRP A 92 -2.86 -21.92 6.04
CA TRP A 92 -3.51 -21.93 7.34
C TRP A 92 -4.45 -20.72 7.43
N ASN A 93 -5.65 -20.86 6.88
CA ASN A 93 -6.56 -19.73 6.61
C ASN A 93 -5.88 -18.67 5.74
N GLY A 94 -5.32 -19.11 4.61
CA GLY A 94 -4.51 -18.30 3.71
C GLY A 94 -3.04 -18.72 3.73
N GLN A 95 -2.32 -18.33 2.68
CA GLN A 95 -0.90 -18.64 2.49
C GLN A 95 -0.06 -17.85 3.49
N ARG A 96 0.66 -18.55 4.36
CA ARG A 96 1.41 -17.93 5.46
C ARG A 96 2.84 -18.43 5.54
N VAL A 97 3.77 -17.51 5.82
CA VAL A 97 5.16 -17.84 6.15
C VAL A 97 5.19 -18.62 7.46
N LEU A 98 5.68 -19.85 7.42
CA LEU A 98 5.68 -20.82 8.53
C LEU A 98 4.30 -21.06 9.17
N GLY A 99 3.21 -20.80 8.44
CA GLY A 99 1.85 -20.86 9.00
C GLY A 99 1.48 -19.69 9.92
N VAL A 100 2.35 -18.69 10.06
CA VAL A 100 2.18 -17.57 10.99
C VAL A 100 1.71 -16.30 10.28
N LEU A 101 2.54 -15.72 9.41
CA LEU A 101 2.32 -14.38 8.84
C LEU A 101 1.83 -14.45 7.39
N ALA A 102 0.77 -13.70 7.06
CA ALA A 102 0.12 -13.71 5.74
C ALA A 102 0.78 -12.77 4.70
N THR A 103 1.88 -12.11 5.08
CA THR A 103 2.77 -11.35 4.19
C THR A 103 4.17 -11.94 4.27
N SER A 104 4.91 -11.89 3.17
CA SER A 104 6.30 -12.34 3.07
C SER A 104 7.33 -11.26 3.40
N ARG A 105 6.88 -10.00 3.53
CA ARG A 105 7.73 -8.85 3.88
C ARG A 105 7.00 -7.92 4.85
N SER A 106 7.72 -7.40 5.82
CA SER A 106 7.24 -6.42 6.81
C SER A 106 8.44 -5.77 7.50
N ILE A 107 8.20 -4.63 8.14
CA ILE A 107 9.13 -4.03 9.10
C ILE A 107 8.85 -4.68 10.47
N GLY A 108 9.88 -5.12 11.17
CA GLY A 108 9.79 -5.89 12.42
C GLY A 108 9.73 -7.39 12.17
N ASP A 109 8.84 -8.09 12.87
CA ASP A 109 8.64 -9.56 12.76
C ASP A 109 9.94 -10.38 12.86
N ARG A 110 10.89 -9.91 13.68
CA ARG A 110 12.25 -10.46 13.82
C ARG A 110 12.31 -11.96 14.04
N GLN A 111 11.32 -12.54 14.72
CA GLN A 111 11.21 -13.98 14.95
C GLN A 111 11.06 -14.80 13.66
N LEU A 112 10.63 -14.18 12.57
CA LEU A 112 10.45 -14.81 11.26
C LEU A 112 11.63 -14.56 10.31
N ASN A 113 12.72 -13.96 10.78
CA ASN A 113 13.96 -13.89 10.02
C ASN A 113 14.55 -15.30 9.80
N PRO A 114 15.13 -15.60 8.62
CA PRO A 114 15.33 -14.71 7.46
C PRO A 114 14.20 -14.80 6.40
N TYR A 115 13.03 -15.33 6.75
CA TYR A 115 11.95 -15.62 5.80
C TYR A 115 11.11 -14.37 5.49
N VAL A 116 10.84 -13.56 6.51
CA VAL A 116 10.20 -12.24 6.37
C VAL A 116 11.31 -11.20 6.37
N ILE A 117 11.30 -10.27 5.41
CA ILE A 117 12.34 -9.24 5.26
C ILE A 117 11.72 -7.85 5.15
N ALA A 118 12.42 -6.83 5.63
CA ALA A 118 11.97 -5.43 5.55
C ALA A 118 12.27 -4.74 4.21
N LYS A 119 12.82 -5.47 3.22
CA LYS A 119 13.22 -4.90 1.93
C LYS A 119 12.01 -4.49 1.07
N PRO A 120 11.82 -3.20 0.77
CA PRO A 120 10.72 -2.75 -0.07
C PRO A 120 10.96 -3.06 -1.55
N GLU A 121 9.87 -3.10 -2.33
CA GLU A 121 9.89 -2.91 -3.78
C GLU A 121 9.58 -1.46 -4.11
N VAL A 122 10.40 -0.85 -4.97
CA VAL A 122 10.32 0.57 -5.30
C VAL A 122 9.95 0.74 -6.77
N THR A 123 8.88 1.48 -7.05
CA THR A 123 8.51 1.87 -8.41
C THR A 123 8.65 3.38 -8.55
N VAL A 124 9.17 3.82 -9.70
CA VAL A 124 9.32 5.24 -10.06
C VAL A 124 8.55 5.48 -11.35
N ASN A 125 7.48 6.25 -11.26
CA ASN A 125 6.60 6.54 -12.38
C ASN A 125 6.69 8.02 -12.73
N LYS A 126 6.90 8.34 -14.01
CA LYS A 126 6.81 9.74 -14.46
C LYS A 126 5.38 10.24 -14.31
N ARG A 127 5.25 11.50 -13.89
CA ARG A 127 3.97 12.19 -13.89
C ARG A 127 3.52 12.50 -15.30
N GLU A 128 2.23 12.37 -15.52
CA GLU A 128 1.57 12.65 -16.79
C GLU A 128 0.33 13.52 -16.55
N ASP A 129 -0.05 14.33 -17.53
CA ASP A 129 -1.26 15.18 -17.43
C ASP A 129 -2.54 14.38 -17.20
N GLY A 130 -2.52 13.08 -17.52
CA GLY A 130 -3.62 12.16 -17.28
C GLY A 130 -3.71 11.63 -15.85
N ASP A 131 -2.75 11.91 -14.96
CA ASP A 131 -2.79 11.45 -13.56
C ASP A 131 -3.95 12.09 -12.81
N GLU A 132 -4.92 11.27 -12.37
CA GLU A 132 -6.14 11.76 -11.73
C GLU A 132 -6.00 11.77 -10.19
N PHE A 133 -5.63 10.64 -9.61
CA PHE A 133 -5.47 10.45 -8.17
C PHE A 133 -4.73 9.15 -7.86
N ILE A 134 -4.19 9.07 -6.65
CA ILE A 134 -3.60 7.85 -6.07
C ILE A 134 -4.42 7.38 -4.85
N ILE A 135 -4.54 6.07 -4.71
CA ILE A 135 -5.15 5.39 -3.55
C ILE A 135 -4.05 4.57 -2.87
N LEU A 136 -3.86 4.76 -1.57
CA LEU A 136 -3.09 3.86 -0.71
C LEU A 136 -4.06 3.25 0.30
N ALA A 137 -4.03 1.95 0.50
CA ALA A 137 -4.85 1.32 1.53
C ALA A 137 -4.25 0.01 2.06
N SER A 138 -4.69 -0.38 3.25
CA SER A 138 -4.44 -1.71 3.81
C SER A 138 -5.24 -2.78 3.07
N ASP A 139 -4.82 -4.03 3.24
CA ASP A 139 -5.53 -5.25 2.79
C ASP A 139 -6.99 -5.31 3.24
N GLY A 140 -7.34 -4.73 4.40
CA GLY A 140 -8.73 -4.56 4.82
C GLY A 140 -9.64 -3.90 3.76
N LEU A 141 -9.09 -3.07 2.86
CA LEU A 141 -9.77 -2.62 1.64
C LEU A 141 -9.64 -3.65 0.51
N TRP A 142 -8.40 -4.01 0.16
CA TRP A 142 -8.06 -4.72 -1.08
C TRP A 142 -8.53 -6.18 -1.11
N ASP A 143 -8.74 -6.82 0.04
CA ASP A 143 -9.25 -8.18 0.13
C ASP A 143 -10.70 -8.31 -0.35
N VAL A 144 -11.46 -7.22 -0.31
CA VAL A 144 -12.89 -7.21 -0.67
C VAL A 144 -13.22 -6.28 -1.83
N ILE A 145 -12.34 -5.37 -2.22
CA ILE A 145 -12.52 -4.40 -3.30
C ILE A 145 -11.35 -4.49 -4.29
N SER A 146 -11.67 -4.69 -5.57
CA SER A 146 -10.67 -4.67 -6.65
C SER A 146 -10.16 -3.26 -6.94
N ASN A 147 -8.99 -3.17 -7.58
CA ASN A 147 -8.37 -1.91 -7.99
C ASN A 147 -9.33 -1.07 -8.87
N GLU A 148 -10.01 -1.71 -9.83
CA GLU A 148 -10.91 -1.07 -10.78
C GLU A 148 -12.15 -0.51 -10.09
N LEU A 149 -12.72 -1.27 -9.14
CA LEU A 149 -13.88 -0.83 -8.37
C LEU A 149 -13.49 0.35 -7.46
N ALA A 150 -12.33 0.29 -6.82
CA ALA A 150 -11.83 1.38 -5.99
C ALA A 150 -11.66 2.67 -6.81
N CYS A 151 -10.96 2.61 -7.95
CA CYS A 151 -10.79 3.74 -8.85
C CYS A 151 -12.14 4.26 -9.38
N HIS A 152 -13.09 3.37 -9.71
CA HIS A 152 -14.42 3.77 -10.15
C HIS A 152 -15.15 4.59 -9.08
N VAL A 153 -15.15 4.12 -7.82
CA VAL A 153 -15.78 4.81 -6.70
C VAL A 153 -15.16 6.17 -6.47
N VAL A 154 -13.83 6.27 -6.46
CA VAL A 154 -13.13 7.55 -6.28
C VAL A 154 -13.48 8.53 -7.39
N ARG A 155 -13.45 8.12 -8.67
CA ARG A 155 -13.88 9.00 -9.80
C ARG A 155 -15.30 9.51 -9.64
N LYS A 156 -16.22 8.67 -9.17
CA LYS A 156 -17.62 9.08 -8.93
C LYS A 156 -17.74 10.08 -7.78
N CYS A 157 -16.96 9.93 -6.72
CA CYS A 157 -16.88 10.90 -5.62
C CYS A 157 -16.29 12.23 -6.06
N LEU A 158 -15.16 12.22 -6.77
CA LEU A 158 -14.50 13.44 -7.25
C LEU A 158 -15.35 14.19 -8.29
N GLY A 159 -16.05 13.47 -9.16
CA GLY A 159 -17.02 14.02 -10.11
C GLY A 159 -18.36 14.46 -9.50
N GLY A 160 -18.51 14.45 -8.17
CA GLY A 160 -19.72 14.91 -7.46
C GLY A 160 -20.94 14.00 -7.61
N ARG A 161 -20.79 12.80 -8.16
CA ARG A 161 -21.89 11.84 -8.38
C ARG A 161 -22.21 10.99 -7.15
N ILE A 162 -21.30 10.93 -6.17
CA ILE A 162 -21.51 10.26 -4.88
C ILE A 162 -21.16 11.25 -3.77
N ILE A 163 -22.17 11.67 -3.00
CA ILE A 163 -22.05 12.63 -1.89
C ILE A 163 -22.64 12.00 -0.63
N PHE A 164 -21.83 11.77 0.41
CA PHE A 164 -22.29 11.15 1.65
C PHE A 164 -22.77 12.15 2.71
N GLN A 165 -22.36 13.41 2.62
CA GLN A 165 -22.83 14.51 3.46
C GLN A 165 -22.96 15.76 2.59
N LYS A 166 -24.12 16.43 2.63
CA LYS A 166 -24.22 17.80 2.11
C LYS A 166 -23.50 18.71 3.10
N SER A 167 -22.32 19.20 2.74
CA SER A 167 -21.79 20.42 3.35
C SER A 167 -22.76 21.57 3.04
N THR A 168 -23.18 22.32 4.05
CA THR A 168 -23.94 23.57 3.90
C THR A 168 -23.06 24.72 3.38
N GLN A 169 -21.76 24.49 3.20
CA GLN A 169 -20.84 25.41 2.55
C GLN A 169 -20.45 24.84 1.18
N GLU A 170 -20.94 25.50 0.13
CA GLU A 170 -20.45 25.40 -1.24
C GLU A 170 -19.01 25.91 -1.31
N ARG A 171 -18.06 25.10 -0.84
CA ARG A 171 -16.66 25.25 -1.23
C ARG A 171 -16.27 23.99 -1.96
N ASP A 172 -15.93 24.18 -3.23
CA ASP A 172 -15.42 23.18 -4.16
C ASP A 172 -14.02 22.74 -3.71
N ASP A 173 -13.95 22.09 -2.55
CA ASP A 173 -12.69 21.70 -1.92
C ASP A 173 -12.36 20.26 -2.33
N ASN A 174 -11.35 20.10 -3.19
CA ASN A 174 -10.81 18.80 -3.57
C ASN A 174 -10.45 17.96 -2.33
N ARG A 175 -10.03 18.58 -1.23
CA ARG A 175 -9.76 17.89 0.05
C ARG A 175 -11.02 17.24 0.63
N TYR A 176 -12.17 17.91 0.52
CA TYR A 176 -13.44 17.35 0.96
C TYR A 176 -13.83 16.15 0.09
N LYS A 177 -13.66 16.26 -1.24
CA LYS A 177 -13.99 15.20 -2.20
C LYS A 177 -13.11 13.96 -1.99
N THR A 178 -11.80 14.12 -1.78
CA THR A 178 -10.89 12.99 -1.50
C THR A 178 -11.17 12.35 -0.15
N MET A 179 -11.43 13.15 0.90
CA MET A 179 -11.85 12.63 2.21
C MET A 179 -13.16 11.84 2.10
N ASN A 180 -14.13 12.33 1.34
CA ASN A 180 -15.39 11.63 1.09
C ASN A 180 -15.13 10.30 0.35
N ALA A 181 -14.29 10.32 -0.69
CA ALA A 181 -13.93 9.11 -1.44
C ALA A 181 -13.30 8.04 -0.54
N ALA A 182 -12.35 8.42 0.33
CA ALA A 182 -11.75 7.51 1.31
C ALA A 182 -12.81 6.91 2.25
N LYS A 183 -13.73 7.73 2.80
CA LYS A 183 -14.83 7.26 3.66
C LYS A 183 -15.78 6.31 2.95
N VAL A 184 -16.11 6.57 1.69
CA VAL A 184 -16.98 5.70 0.88
C VAL A 184 -16.30 4.35 0.66
N LEU A 185 -15.01 4.34 0.32
CA LEU A 185 -14.24 3.10 0.18
C LEU A 185 -14.21 2.28 1.47
N THR A 186 -13.93 2.91 2.62
CA THR A 186 -13.96 2.24 3.92
C THR A 186 -15.32 1.60 4.20
N LYS A 187 -16.41 2.34 4.03
CA LYS A 187 -17.77 1.82 4.27
C LYS A 187 -18.14 0.71 3.28
N LEU A 188 -17.72 0.84 2.02
CA LEU A 188 -17.95 -0.19 1.02
C LEU A 188 -17.22 -1.48 1.38
N ALA A 189 -15.98 -1.41 1.88
CA ALA A 189 -15.25 -2.58 2.34
C ALA A 189 -15.95 -3.26 3.53
N MET A 190 -16.39 -2.48 4.53
CA MET A 190 -17.19 -3.01 5.65
C MET A 190 -18.47 -3.69 5.15
N ALA A 191 -19.21 -3.05 4.24
CA ALA A 191 -20.45 -3.59 3.68
C ALA A 191 -20.23 -4.85 2.83
N ARG A 192 -19.02 -5.00 2.25
CA ARG A 192 -18.60 -6.19 1.51
C ARG A 192 -18.01 -7.28 2.40
N GLY A 193 -18.05 -7.10 3.71
CA GLY A 193 -17.72 -8.13 4.70
C GLY A 193 -16.27 -8.12 5.16
N SER A 194 -15.50 -7.05 4.90
CA SER A 194 -14.18 -6.89 5.52
C SER A 194 -14.31 -6.90 7.04
N LYS A 195 -13.48 -7.73 7.69
CA LYS A 195 -13.41 -7.89 9.15
C LYS A 195 -12.13 -7.31 9.73
N ASP A 196 -11.27 -6.76 8.88
CA ASP A 196 -9.98 -6.21 9.28
C ASP A 196 -10.06 -4.70 9.55
N ASN A 197 -8.96 -4.13 10.03
CA ASN A 197 -8.73 -2.70 10.07
C ASN A 197 -8.61 -2.16 8.64
N ILE A 198 -9.34 -1.08 8.36
CA ILE A 198 -9.43 -0.50 7.02
C ILE A 198 -8.87 0.92 7.08
N SER A 199 -7.70 1.12 6.49
CA SER A 199 -7.06 2.43 6.32
C SER A 199 -7.02 2.78 4.85
N VAL A 200 -7.49 3.98 4.48
CA VAL A 200 -7.55 4.43 3.08
C VAL A 200 -7.09 5.88 3.00
N ILE A 201 -6.13 6.16 2.11
CA ILE A 201 -5.69 7.49 1.72
C ILE A 201 -6.04 7.67 0.25
N VAL A 202 -6.68 8.79 -0.07
CA VAL A 202 -6.93 9.23 -1.45
C VAL A 202 -6.31 10.60 -1.62
N MET A 203 -5.45 10.75 -2.63
CA MET A 203 -4.81 12.03 -2.97
C MET A 203 -5.10 12.35 -4.42
N ASN A 204 -5.66 13.54 -4.66
CA ASN A 204 -5.84 14.09 -6.01
C ASN A 204 -4.49 14.56 -6.54
N LEU A 205 -4.20 14.29 -7.80
CA LEU A 205 -2.94 14.65 -8.45
C LEU A 205 -3.09 15.88 -9.36
#